data_AF-A0A973DP18-F1
#
_entry.id   AF-A0A973DP18-F1
#
_cell.length_a   1.000
_cell.length_b   1.000
_cell.length_c   1.000
_cell.angle_alpha   90.00
_cell.angle_beta   90.00
_cell.angle_gamma   90.00
#
_symmetry.space_group_name_H-M   'P 1'
#
loop_
_entity.id
_entity.type
_entity.pdbx_description
1 polymer ?
#
loop_
_entity_poly.entity_id
_entity_poly.type
_entity_poly.pdbx_seq_one_letter_code
_entity_poly.pdbx_strand_id
1 'polypeptide(L)'
;MKIKLGNSESIKWANLVCSFFLSSFITFPTFADYAKTEPSDGTVNSFIKISPPQQIEQVEFLDPEQQHIIFDQFKGKVVLINLWATCCRPCVRELPALDCLAEKIARCRF
;
A
#
# COMPACT_ATOMS: atom_id res chain seq x y z
N MET A 1 27.96 -33.47 -55.61
CA MET A 1 26.48 -33.62 -55.59
C MET A 1 25.93 -32.72 -54.49
N LYS A 2 25.39 -31.54 -54.84
CA LYS A 2 24.91 -30.52 -53.89
C LYS A 2 23.43 -30.79 -53.61
N ILE A 3 23.10 -31.30 -52.43
CA ILE A 3 21.70 -31.44 -51.99
C ILE A 3 21.32 -30.11 -51.34
N LYS A 4 20.45 -29.37 -52.00
CA LYS A 4 19.81 -28.15 -51.52
C LYS A 4 18.33 -28.46 -51.59
N LEU A 5 17.61 -28.44 -50.47
CA LEU A 5 16.14 -28.30 -50.38
C LEU A 5 15.73 -28.35 -48.89
N GLY A 6 14.95 -27.36 -48.44
CA GLY A 6 14.28 -27.39 -47.13
C GLY A 6 14.16 -26.07 -46.36
N ASN A 7 14.23 -24.90 -47.01
CA ASN A 7 14.24 -23.57 -46.34
C ASN A 7 12.85 -23.05 -45.91
N SER A 8 11.74 -23.77 -46.14
CA SER A 8 10.38 -23.24 -45.92
C SER A 8 9.79 -23.58 -44.54
N GLU A 9 10.15 -24.71 -43.94
CA GLU A 9 9.62 -25.11 -42.63
C GLU A 9 10.31 -24.33 -41.52
N SER A 10 11.64 -24.22 -41.53
CA SER A 10 12.42 -23.48 -40.51
C SER A 10 12.03 -22.00 -40.36
N ILE A 11 11.56 -21.36 -41.45
CA ILE A 11 11.08 -19.97 -41.44
C ILE A 11 9.70 -19.86 -40.79
N LYS A 12 8.82 -20.86 -40.94
CA LYS A 12 7.50 -20.88 -40.30
C LYS A 12 7.62 -20.98 -38.78
N TRP A 13 8.49 -21.87 -38.28
CA TRP A 13 8.77 -21.99 -36.84
C TRP A 13 9.43 -20.73 -36.28
N ALA A 14 10.38 -20.13 -37.01
CA ALA A 14 10.99 -18.86 -36.63
C ALA A 14 9.96 -17.72 -36.54
N ASN A 15 9.04 -17.61 -37.50
CA ASN A 15 7.99 -16.58 -37.50
C ASN A 15 6.95 -16.80 -36.39
N LEU A 16 6.63 -18.06 -36.05
CA LEU A 16 5.69 -18.40 -34.99
C LEU A 16 6.28 -18.13 -33.60
N VAL A 17 7.54 -18.52 -33.39
CA VAL A 17 8.29 -18.22 -32.15
C VAL A 17 8.50 -16.71 -31.98
N CYS A 18 8.87 -15.99 -33.05
CA CYS A 18 9.06 -14.55 -32.99
C CYS A 18 7.74 -13.80 -32.73
N SER A 19 6.62 -14.26 -33.31
CA SER A 19 5.29 -13.69 -33.04
C SER A 19 4.82 -13.93 -31.60
N PHE A 20 5.15 -15.08 -31.02
CA PHE A 20 4.84 -15.39 -29.62
C PHE A 20 5.66 -14.51 -28.65
N PHE A 21 6.94 -14.30 -28.95
CA PHE A 21 7.80 -13.42 -28.16
C PHE A 21 7.45 -11.92 -28.31
N LEU A 22 7.04 -11.47 -29.49
CA LEU A 22 6.53 -10.10 -29.67
C LEU A 22 5.18 -9.87 -28.97
N SER A 23 4.28 -10.85 -29.01
CA SER A 23 2.97 -10.78 -28.34
C SER A 23 3.10 -10.71 -26.82
N SER A 24 4.05 -11.44 -26.24
CA SER A 24 4.29 -11.45 -24.78
C SER A 24 4.95 -10.17 -24.26
N PHE A 25 5.59 -9.36 -25.13
CA PHE A 25 6.28 -8.14 -24.71
C PHE A 25 5.34 -6.91 -24.62
N ILE A 26 4.20 -6.94 -25.32
CA ILE A 26 3.29 -5.78 -25.43
C ILE A 26 2.27 -5.73 -24.28
N THR A 27 1.98 -6.85 -23.61
CA THR A 27 1.04 -6.90 -22.47
C THR A 27 1.69 -6.80 -21.09
N PHE A 28 3.01 -6.67 -20.98
CA PHE A 28 3.71 -6.72 -19.69
C PHE A 28 4.02 -5.39 -18.96
N PRO A 29 3.93 -4.16 -19.51
CA PRO A 29 4.40 -3.00 -18.75
C PRO A 29 3.34 -2.36 -17.85
N THR A 30 2.10 -2.84 -17.77
CA THR A 30 1.05 -2.18 -16.95
C THR A 30 0.96 -2.66 -15.50
N PHE A 31 1.91 -3.47 -15.02
CA PHE A 31 2.02 -3.86 -13.61
C PHE A 31 3.33 -3.37 -12.99
N ALA A 32 3.69 -2.10 -13.12
CA ALA A 32 4.83 -1.55 -12.38
C ALA A 32 4.70 -0.03 -12.15
N ASP A 33 3.58 0.43 -11.58
CA ASP A 33 3.48 1.84 -11.16
C ASP A 33 2.68 2.02 -9.86
N TYR A 34 3.15 1.38 -8.78
CA TYR A 34 2.60 1.57 -7.43
C TYR A 34 3.66 1.95 -6.36
N ALA A 35 4.91 2.20 -6.76
CA ALA A 35 6.02 2.30 -5.80
C ALA A 35 6.83 3.61 -5.89
N LYS A 36 6.18 4.75 -6.14
CA LYS A 36 6.82 6.07 -6.03
C LYS A 36 5.97 7.06 -5.22
N THR A 37 5.70 6.71 -3.97
CA THR A 37 5.54 7.73 -2.94
C THR A 37 6.92 7.94 -2.31
N GLU A 38 7.37 9.19 -2.21
CA GLU A 38 8.57 9.57 -1.46
C GLU A 38 8.53 8.90 -0.09
N PRO A 39 9.57 8.17 0.33
CA PRO A 39 9.63 7.59 1.67
C PRO A 39 9.48 8.71 2.69
N SER A 40 8.60 8.54 3.67
CA SER A 40 8.60 9.42 4.84
C SER A 40 10.01 9.36 5.46
N ASP A 41 10.67 10.51 5.55
CA ASP A 41 12.02 10.68 6.10
C ASP A 41 12.06 10.50 7.63
N GLY A 42 10.96 10.03 8.23
CA GLY A 42 10.77 9.95 9.68
C GLY A 42 10.45 11.28 10.34
N THR A 43 10.30 12.36 9.57
CA THR A 43 9.94 13.69 10.08
C THR A 43 8.45 13.96 9.88
N VAL A 44 7.82 14.69 10.82
CA VAL A 44 6.41 15.12 10.75
C VAL A 44 6.14 16.25 9.74
N ASN A 45 7.01 16.39 8.73
CA ASN A 45 6.96 17.49 7.76
C ASN A 45 5.68 17.47 6.89
N SER A 46 4.97 16.35 6.86
CA SER A 46 3.70 16.17 6.13
C SER A 46 2.46 16.29 7.02
N PHE A 47 2.57 16.81 8.25
CA PHE A 47 1.39 17.00 9.09
C PHE A 47 0.50 18.14 8.58
N ILE A 48 -0.70 17.79 8.12
CA ILE A 48 -1.71 18.76 7.66
C ILE A 48 -2.69 19.03 8.80
N LYS A 49 -2.70 20.26 9.32
CA LYS A 49 -3.72 20.71 10.28
C LYS A 49 -4.96 21.18 9.52
N ILE A 50 -6.07 20.46 9.68
CA ILE A 50 -7.36 20.85 9.12
C ILE A 50 -7.97 21.97 9.99
N SER A 51 -8.23 23.14 9.38
CA SER A 51 -8.87 24.29 10.04
C SER A 51 -9.75 25.03 9.02
N PRO A 52 -11.06 25.22 9.27
CA PRO A 52 -11.79 24.86 10.49
C PRO A 52 -11.93 23.34 10.66
N PRO A 53 -12.23 22.83 11.89
CA PRO A 53 -12.42 21.41 12.11
C PRO A 53 -13.50 20.85 11.18
N GLN A 54 -13.13 19.83 10.40
CA GLN A 54 -14.09 19.14 9.54
C GLN A 54 -14.85 18.10 10.36
N GLN A 55 -16.16 18.02 10.14
CA GLN A 55 -16.96 16.93 10.70
C GLN A 55 -16.64 15.65 9.94
N ILE A 56 -16.30 14.60 10.68
CA ILE A 56 -16.06 13.27 10.14
C ILE A 56 -17.39 12.51 10.20
N GLU A 57 -17.75 11.85 9.10
CA GLU A 57 -18.92 10.95 9.09
C GLU A 57 -18.73 9.82 10.12
N GLN A 58 -19.83 9.37 10.73
CA GLN A 58 -19.77 8.27 11.69
C GLN A 58 -19.42 6.97 10.96
N VAL A 59 -18.15 6.58 11.05
CA VAL A 59 -17.67 5.27 10.62
C VAL A 59 -17.74 4.33 11.81
N GLU A 60 -18.30 3.16 11.57
CA GLU A 60 -18.42 2.09 12.54
C GLU A 60 -17.30 1.08 12.35
N PHE A 61 -16.60 0.75 13.45
CA PHE A 61 -15.54 -0.23 13.46
C PHE A 61 -15.96 -1.44 14.29
N LEU A 62 -15.33 -2.58 14.04
CA LEU A 62 -15.47 -3.77 14.86
C LEU A 62 -14.18 -4.01 15.64
N ASP A 63 -14.32 -4.33 16.91
CA ASP A 63 -13.23 -4.85 17.71
C ASP A 63 -13.01 -6.36 17.44
N PRO A 64 -11.95 -6.98 18.00
CA PRO A 64 -11.71 -8.42 17.87
C PRO A 64 -12.88 -9.30 18.35
N GLU A 65 -13.70 -8.79 19.26
CA GLU A 65 -14.88 -9.45 19.83
C GLU A 65 -16.18 -9.18 19.03
N GLN A 66 -16.09 -8.54 17.86
CA GLN A 66 -17.21 -8.14 17.00
C GLN A 66 -18.16 -7.12 17.62
N GLN A 67 -17.70 -6.34 18.60
CA GLN A 67 -18.45 -5.24 19.15
C GLN A 67 -18.25 -3.98 18.32
N HIS A 68 -19.32 -3.19 18.23
CA HIS A 68 -19.34 -1.96 17.47
C HIS A 68 -18.63 -0.83 18.22
N ILE A 69 -17.59 -0.28 17.61
CA ILE A 69 -16.84 0.88 18.06
C ILE A 69 -17.29 2.09 17.22
N ILE A 70 -17.86 3.09 17.89
CA ILE A 70 -18.30 4.35 17.26
C ILE A 70 -17.51 5.53 17.82
N PHE A 71 -17.21 6.54 17.00
CA PHE A 71 -16.40 7.69 17.43
C PHE A 71 -17.02 8.52 18.57
N ASP A 72 -18.35 8.47 18.72
CA ASP A 72 -19.08 9.18 19.77
C ASP A 72 -18.62 8.80 21.19
N GLN A 73 -18.12 7.57 21.39
CA GLN A 73 -17.61 7.11 22.69
C GLN A 73 -16.30 7.81 23.13
N PHE A 74 -15.63 8.50 22.20
CA PHE A 74 -14.38 9.22 22.46
C PHE A 74 -14.54 10.75 22.51
N LYS A 75 -15.77 11.26 22.51
CA LYS A 75 -16.04 12.71 22.62
C LYS A 75 -15.35 13.30 23.86
N GLY A 76 -14.71 14.46 23.66
CA GLY A 76 -13.97 15.17 24.70
C GLY A 76 -12.57 14.62 25.01
N LYS A 77 -12.11 13.60 24.30
CA LYS A 77 -10.74 13.07 24.40
C LYS A 77 -9.95 13.39 23.14
N VAL A 78 -8.65 13.58 23.29
CA VAL A 78 -7.72 13.58 22.14
C VAL A 78 -7.54 12.13 21.70
N VAL A 79 -7.86 11.83 20.44
CA VAL A 79 -7.79 10.48 19.88
C VAL A 79 -6.76 10.46 18.76
N LEU A 80 -5.83 9.51 18.82
CA LEU A 80 -4.91 9.18 17.73
C LEU A 80 -5.41 7.92 17.04
N ILE A 81 -5.70 8.00 15.73
CA ILE A 81 -6.11 6.85 14.92
C ILE A 81 -4.90 6.36 14.14
N ASN A 82 -4.52 5.10 14.34
CA ASN A 82 -3.43 4.46 13.61
C ASN A 82 -3.99 3.38 12.67
N LEU A 83 -3.81 3.56 11.36
CA LEU A 83 -4.27 2.62 10.34
C LEU A 83 -3.11 1.71 9.91
N TRP A 84 -3.19 0.43 10.22
CA TRP A 84 -2.13 -0.54 9.91
C TRP A 84 -2.70 -1.92 9.57
N ALA A 85 -1.84 -2.80 9.05
CA ALA A 85 -2.15 -4.20 8.79
C ALA A 85 -0.93 -5.08 9.10
N THR A 86 -1.15 -6.37 9.37
CA THR A 86 -0.08 -7.32 9.72
C THR A 86 0.97 -7.50 8.62
N CYS A 87 0.59 -7.29 7.35
CA CYS A 87 1.51 -7.32 6.22
C CYS A 87 2.29 -6.01 6.02
N CYS A 88 1.94 -4.92 6.71
CA CYS A 88 2.65 -3.65 6.61
C CYS A 88 3.89 -3.66 7.51
N ARG A 89 5.00 -4.18 6.98
CA ARG A 89 6.32 -4.19 7.66
C ARG A 89 6.74 -2.85 8.28
N PRO A 90 6.69 -1.69 7.59
CA PRO A 90 7.05 -0.42 8.21
C PRO A 90 6.09 -0.02 9.33
N CYS A 91 4.77 -0.20 9.15
CA CYS A 91 3.77 0.14 10.18
C CYS A 91 4.00 -0.65 11.48
N VAL A 92 4.28 -1.96 11.39
CA VAL A 92 4.52 -2.81 12.58
C VAL A 92 5.78 -2.38 13.32
N ARG A 93 6.80 -1.89 12.60
CA ARG A 93 8.04 -1.36 13.21
C ARG A 93 7.80 -0.10 14.04
N GLU A 94 6.76 0.67 13.74
CA GLU A 94 6.44 1.94 14.40
C GLU A 94 5.60 1.77 15.67
N LEU A 95 4.89 0.64 15.84
CA LEU A 95 4.01 0.39 17.00
C LEU A 95 4.69 0.60 18.37
N PRO A 96 5.92 0.12 18.63
CA PRO A 96 6.56 0.33 19.93
C PRO A 96 6.81 1.80 20.28
N ALA A 97 7.02 2.65 19.27
CA ALA A 97 7.18 4.08 19.47
C ALA A 97 5.84 4.75 19.81
N LEU A 98 4.74 4.28 19.23
CA LEU A 98 3.39 4.74 19.54
C LEU A 98 2.96 4.35 20.97
N ASP A 99 3.34 3.16 21.43
CA ASP A 99 3.08 2.73 22.81
C ASP A 99 3.80 3.65 23.82
N CYS A 100 5.06 3.98 23.56
CA CYS A 100 5.82 4.94 24.37
C CYS A 100 5.19 6.35 24.36
N LEU A 101 4.67 6.79 23.21
CA LEU A 101 3.94 8.05 23.10
C LEU A 101 2.67 8.05 23.96
N ALA A 102 1.90 6.96 23.93
CA ALA A 102 0.67 6.83 24.71
C ALA A 102 0.96 6.94 26.22
N GLU A 103 2.01 6.29 26.72
CA GLU A 103 2.44 6.41 28.12
C GLU A 103 2.88 7.83 28.50
N LYS A 104 3.55 8.54 27.58
CA LYS A 104 4.00 9.91 27.82
C LYS A 104 2.82 10.88 27.88
N ILE A 105 1.86 10.75 26.97
CA ILE A 105 0.65 11.60 26.95
C ILE A 105 -0.25 11.29 28.16
N ALA A 106 -0.40 10.02 28.54
CA ALA A 106 -1.18 9.65 29.72
C ALA A 106 -0.66 10.31 31.02
N ARG A 107 0.65 10.57 31.10
CA ARG A 107 1.26 11.32 32.21
C ARG A 107 1.05 12.83 32.13
N CYS A 108 0.94 13.39 30.92
CA CYS A 108 0.65 14.80 30.68
C CYS A 108 -0.87 15.00 30.54
N ARG A 109 -1.60 14.97 31.66
CA ARG A 109 -3.04 15.22 31.65
C ARG A 109 -3.29 16.73 31.48
N PHE A 110 -3.90 17.12 30.34
CA PHE A 110 -4.36 18.49 30.07
C PHE A 110 -5.67 18.80 30.79
#